data_AF-A0AAZ1XLY5-F1
#
_entry.id   AF-A0AAZ1XLY5-F1
#
_cell.length_a   1.000
_cell.length_b   1.000
_cell.length_c   1.000
_cell.angle_alpha   90.00
_cell.angle_beta   90.00
_cell.angle_gamma   90.00
#
_symmetry.space_group_name_H-M   'P 1'
#
loop_
_entity.id
_entity.type
_entity.pdbx_description
1 polymer ?
#
loop_
_entity_poly.entity_id
_entity_poly.type
_entity_poly.pdbx_seq_one_letter_code
_entity_poly.pdbx_strand_id
1 'polypeptide(L)'
;MEIEEELTSLLPTLDREKIICIVEHLTDVIGVQQKSDLLFVEAEDLKPFLTPIQIRKLLLAFKDGNRPENLNDTITLKPCPAASAETSSHPPHPSSSTSTTMYNHYSSSWVSHLQIPWGRFPLRLSHAITRGDRAHPEDRRSMVRIVVEVMQVHCRNPKRASCEEVAKIIVNRYPQTFADFTEKGERLGCGHYSLLRSIKSRVEHVNRDNTTHRLRQTKRTRNEEDCSPNSNATSPKKVRCLVDSYGCINWQPVELPEGETPASLEEKKHILLTIFNSEGPGAVERPDVDDFMCLTYISQRQLINSCPSLSVAEIQEQWPFLFTRKGLSNHFYKLTGIDISECLSQALITKGRRIINYFSSQKLKCNLGIRTLIQQIESEGVLTNNKIGTATILLMMKYYKEDEDSLFVLADETSTRMSLEAESNLPITPRLIMLGQSPMTATCWRVSAEGRVIVELDKENIFADAMSSLVHSMY
;
A
#
# COMPACT_ATOMS: atom_id res chain seq x y z
N MET A 1 49.80 0.26 -16.64
CA MET A 1 49.63 -0.05 -18.07
C MET A 1 48.63 -1.18 -18.26
N GLU A 2 48.86 -2.37 -17.70
CA GLU A 2 47.97 -3.54 -17.87
C GLU A 2 46.55 -3.34 -17.30
N ILE A 3 46.42 -2.67 -16.15
CA ILE A 3 45.12 -2.37 -15.51
C ILE A 3 44.35 -1.26 -16.27
N GLU A 4 45.07 -0.27 -16.82
CA GLU A 4 44.46 0.85 -17.57
C GLU A 4 43.84 0.34 -18.89
N GLU A 5 44.53 -0.55 -19.59
CA GLU A 5 44.04 -1.16 -20.83
C GLU A 5 42.78 -2.02 -20.59
N GLU A 6 42.75 -2.76 -19.49
CA GLU A 6 41.60 -3.59 -19.11
C GLU A 6 40.37 -2.76 -18.74
N LEU A 7 40.56 -1.68 -17.97
CA LEU A 7 39.47 -0.75 -17.63
C LEU A 7 38.94 -0.02 -18.88
N THR A 8 39.83 0.37 -19.79
CA THR A 8 39.46 1.02 -21.05
C THR A 8 38.68 0.10 -21.98
N SER A 9 39.05 -1.19 -22.02
CA SER A 9 38.34 -2.22 -22.79
C SER A 9 36.93 -2.51 -22.23
N LEU A 10 36.79 -2.56 -20.90
CA LEU A 10 35.54 -2.93 -20.24
C LEU A 10 34.53 -1.78 -20.15
N LEU A 11 35.01 -0.53 -20.13
CA LEU A 11 34.17 0.67 -20.06
C LEU A 11 34.61 1.70 -21.11
N PRO A 12 34.43 1.43 -22.41
CA PRO A 12 34.90 2.30 -23.49
C PRO A 12 34.18 3.65 -23.55
N THR A 13 33.08 3.80 -22.80
CA THR A 13 32.30 5.04 -22.69
C THR A 13 32.80 5.98 -21.58
N LEU A 14 33.80 5.58 -20.79
CA LEU A 14 34.39 6.45 -19.78
C LEU A 14 35.46 7.36 -20.40
N ASP A 15 35.50 8.59 -19.92
CA ASP A 15 36.54 9.57 -20.21
C ASP A 15 37.90 9.11 -19.66
N ARG A 16 38.95 9.31 -20.47
CA ARG A 16 40.31 8.86 -20.17
C ARG A 16 40.84 9.44 -18.84
N GLU A 17 40.45 10.67 -18.51
CA GLU A 17 40.81 11.33 -17.25
C GLU A 17 40.24 10.59 -16.04
N LYS A 18 38.99 10.11 -16.10
CA LYS A 18 38.41 9.29 -15.03
C LYS A 18 39.02 7.90 -14.95
N ILE A 19 39.42 7.31 -16.07
CA ILE A 19 40.13 6.01 -16.07
C ILE A 19 41.45 6.15 -15.31
N ILE A 20 42.20 7.23 -15.54
CA ILE A 20 43.44 7.51 -14.81
C ILE A 20 43.16 7.65 -13.30
N CYS A 21 42.15 8.43 -12.90
CA CYS A 21 41.81 8.56 -11.47
C CYS A 21 41.40 7.23 -10.82
N ILE A 22 40.72 6.34 -11.55
CA ILE A 22 40.36 5.01 -11.05
C ILE A 22 41.61 4.14 -10.90
N VAL A 23 42.53 4.16 -11.87
CA VAL A 23 43.80 3.41 -11.81
C VAL A 23 44.65 3.88 -10.64
N GLU A 24 44.78 5.19 -10.44
CA GLU A 24 45.51 5.78 -9.30
C GLU A 24 44.86 5.38 -7.97
N HIS A 25 43.54 5.45 -7.86
CA HIS A 25 42.85 5.02 -6.64
C HIS A 25 43.06 3.53 -6.35
N LEU A 26 42.92 2.66 -7.35
CA LEU A 26 43.13 1.23 -7.19
C LEU A 26 44.57 0.89 -6.82
N THR A 27 45.55 1.58 -7.39
CA THR A 27 46.97 1.30 -7.15
C THR A 27 47.44 1.90 -5.82
N ASP A 28 47.14 3.17 -5.56
CA ASP A 28 47.75 3.93 -4.46
C ASP A 28 46.94 3.87 -3.17
N VAL A 29 45.61 3.67 -3.24
CA VAL A 29 44.73 3.62 -2.05
C VAL A 29 44.33 2.19 -1.71
N ILE A 30 43.94 1.40 -2.71
CA ILE A 30 43.50 0.01 -2.51
C ILE A 30 44.68 -0.96 -2.53
N GLY A 31 45.78 -0.61 -3.20
CA GLY A 31 47.01 -1.42 -3.23
C GLY A 31 47.03 -2.51 -4.30
N VAL A 32 46.26 -2.37 -5.37
CA VAL A 32 46.24 -3.29 -6.52
C VAL A 32 47.57 -3.18 -7.27
N GLN A 33 48.36 -4.27 -7.32
CA GLN A 33 49.68 -4.26 -7.96
C GLN A 33 49.73 -5.07 -9.26
N GLN A 34 48.85 -6.08 -9.39
CA GLN A 34 48.80 -6.98 -10.54
C GLN A 34 47.35 -7.32 -10.90
N LYS A 35 47.13 -7.79 -12.13
CA LYS A 35 45.80 -8.09 -12.67
C LYS A 35 44.99 -9.08 -11.82
N SER A 36 45.63 -10.09 -11.23
CA SER A 36 44.95 -11.04 -10.35
C SER A 36 44.35 -10.39 -9.09
N ASP A 37 44.85 -9.24 -8.67
CA ASP A 37 44.37 -8.55 -7.47
C ASP A 37 42.99 -7.93 -7.69
N LEU A 38 42.60 -7.69 -8.96
CA LEU A 38 41.29 -7.16 -9.35
C LEU A 38 40.13 -8.06 -8.93
N LEU A 39 40.39 -9.36 -8.68
CA LEU A 39 39.41 -10.31 -8.13
C LEU A 39 38.94 -9.94 -6.71
N PHE A 40 39.77 -9.21 -5.97
CA PHE A 40 39.52 -8.83 -4.57
C PHE A 40 38.93 -7.42 -4.43
N VAL A 41 38.83 -6.66 -5.52
CA VAL A 41 38.19 -5.33 -5.52
C VAL A 41 36.69 -5.49 -5.27
N GLU A 42 36.17 -4.73 -4.31
CA GLU A 42 34.75 -4.75 -3.95
C GLU A 42 34.00 -3.54 -4.53
N ALA A 43 32.67 -3.57 -4.43
CA ALA A 43 31.84 -2.50 -4.97
C ALA A 43 32.06 -1.17 -4.24
N GLU A 44 32.40 -1.20 -2.94
CA GLU A 44 32.64 -0.02 -2.12
C GLU A 44 33.87 0.78 -2.59
N ASP A 45 34.91 0.09 -3.05
CA ASP A 45 36.19 0.68 -3.50
C ASP A 45 36.03 1.53 -4.77
N LEU A 46 34.95 1.29 -5.53
CA LEU A 46 34.71 1.93 -6.83
C LEU A 46 33.57 2.95 -6.81
N LYS A 47 32.81 3.04 -5.71
CA LYS A 47 31.68 3.98 -5.54
C LYS A 47 32.01 5.45 -5.78
N PRO A 48 33.20 5.97 -5.40
CA PRO A 48 33.49 7.38 -5.61
C PRO A 48 33.63 7.77 -7.10
N PHE A 49 33.87 6.80 -7.98
CA PHE A 49 34.25 7.06 -9.38
C PHE A 49 33.24 6.55 -10.41
N LEU A 50 32.42 5.56 -10.06
CA LEU A 50 31.57 4.84 -11.01
C LEU A 50 30.12 4.72 -10.54
N THR A 51 29.18 4.68 -11.49
CA THR A 51 27.78 4.40 -11.19
C THR A 51 27.58 2.93 -10.80
N PRO A 52 26.52 2.58 -10.05
CA PRO A 52 26.30 1.20 -9.59
C PRO A 52 26.25 0.14 -10.70
N ILE A 53 25.88 0.50 -11.93
CA ILE A 53 25.84 -0.42 -13.07
C ILE A 53 27.24 -0.63 -13.66
N GLN A 54 28.04 0.43 -13.77
CA GLN A 54 29.42 0.35 -14.24
C GLN A 54 30.26 -0.50 -13.28
N ILE A 55 30.10 -0.30 -11.96
CA ILE A 55 30.75 -1.12 -10.92
C ILE A 55 30.41 -2.60 -11.08
N ARG A 56 29.13 -2.94 -11.25
CA ARG A 56 28.71 -4.34 -11.42
C ARG A 56 29.28 -4.98 -12.67
N LYS A 57 29.33 -4.26 -13.80
CA LYS A 57 29.94 -4.76 -15.04
C LYS A 57 31.43 -5.04 -14.85
N LEU A 58 32.14 -4.13 -14.18
CA LEU A 58 33.57 -4.23 -13.91
C LEU A 58 33.89 -5.43 -13.00
N LEU A 59 33.17 -5.57 -11.90
CA LEU A 59 33.34 -6.67 -10.95
C LEU A 59 32.96 -8.03 -11.53
N LEU A 60 32.00 -8.08 -12.46
CA LEU A 60 31.68 -9.30 -13.19
C LEU A 60 32.82 -9.67 -14.14
N ALA A 61 33.35 -8.70 -14.89
CA ALA A 61 34.48 -8.93 -15.79
C ALA A 61 35.75 -9.38 -15.06
N PHE A 62 36.06 -8.77 -13.92
CA PHE A 62 37.20 -9.19 -13.08
C PHE A 62 37.07 -10.64 -12.60
N LYS A 63 35.84 -11.11 -12.37
CA LYS A 63 35.55 -12.48 -11.93
C LYS A 63 35.47 -13.48 -13.08
N ASP A 64 35.09 -13.04 -14.28
CA ASP A 64 35.01 -13.87 -15.49
C ASP A 64 36.35 -14.04 -16.20
N GLY A 65 37.33 -13.15 -15.95
CA GLY A 65 38.67 -13.18 -16.54
C GLY A 65 39.57 -14.38 -16.17
N ASN A 66 39.05 -15.36 -15.42
CA ASN A 66 39.80 -16.55 -14.97
C ASN A 66 39.18 -17.89 -15.43
N ARG A 67 38.36 -17.89 -16.48
CA ARG A 67 37.84 -19.14 -17.05
C ARG A 67 38.89 -19.75 -18.00
N PRO A 68 39.39 -20.98 -17.76
CA PRO A 68 40.29 -21.63 -18.71
C PRO A 68 39.56 -21.86 -20.05
N GLU A 69 40.18 -21.38 -21.13
CA GLU A 69 39.80 -21.68 -22.50
C GLU A 69 39.81 -23.20 -22.70
N ASN A 70 38.64 -23.83 -22.83
CA ASN A 70 38.40 -25.07 -23.58
C ASN A 70 36.95 -25.56 -23.34
N LEU A 71 36.07 -25.24 -24.28
CA LEU A 71 35.26 -26.20 -25.05
C LEU A 71 34.20 -25.40 -25.82
N ASN A 72 34.51 -25.15 -27.09
CA ASN A 72 33.48 -25.12 -28.11
C ASN A 72 32.87 -26.51 -28.18
N ASP A 73 31.54 -26.64 -28.12
CA ASP A 73 30.87 -27.49 -29.10
C ASP A 73 29.39 -27.15 -29.24
N THR A 74 29.00 -27.18 -30.51
CA THR A 74 27.72 -26.80 -31.10
C THR A 74 26.86 -28.07 -31.25
N ILE A 75 25.62 -27.86 -31.73
CA ILE A 75 24.73 -28.82 -32.41
C ILE A 75 24.02 -29.84 -31.46
N THR A 76 22.72 -30.19 -31.54
CA THR A 76 21.70 -30.12 -32.59
C THR A 76 20.31 -30.35 -31.95
N LEU A 77 19.27 -29.68 -32.46
CA LEU A 77 17.86 -30.03 -32.26
C LEU A 77 17.41 -31.02 -33.37
N LYS A 78 16.63 -32.06 -33.04
CA LYS A 78 15.51 -32.60 -33.85
C LYS A 78 14.74 -33.77 -33.13
N PRO A 79 13.51 -34.15 -33.56
CA PRO A 79 12.32 -34.17 -32.66
C PRO A 79 11.39 -35.42 -32.74
N CYS A 80 10.42 -35.49 -31.81
CA CYS A 80 9.08 -36.16 -31.87
C CYS A 80 9.05 -37.72 -32.00
N PRO A 81 7.91 -38.44 -31.75
CA PRO A 81 6.50 -38.01 -31.77
C PRO A 81 5.55 -38.61 -30.68
N ALA A 82 4.29 -38.20 -30.81
CA ALA A 82 3.11 -38.45 -29.98
C ALA A 82 2.42 -39.82 -30.16
N ALA A 83 1.59 -40.19 -29.18
CA ALA A 83 0.33 -40.95 -29.26
C ALA A 83 -0.21 -41.14 -27.83
N SER A 84 -1.48 -41.31 -27.46
CA SER A 84 -2.83 -41.08 -27.99
C SER A 84 -3.78 -41.59 -26.88
N ALA A 85 -4.94 -40.94 -26.65
CA ALA A 85 -6.23 -41.50 -26.19
C ALA A 85 -7.15 -40.32 -25.77
N GLU A 86 -8.25 -39.96 -26.46
CA GLU A 86 -9.57 -40.64 -26.54
C GLU A 86 -10.32 -40.70 -25.18
N THR A 87 -11.59 -40.34 -24.96
CA THR A 87 -12.70 -39.65 -25.68
C THR A 87 -13.84 -39.37 -24.66
N SER A 88 -14.71 -38.38 -24.96
CA SER A 88 -16.12 -38.20 -24.50
C SER A 88 -16.35 -37.73 -23.04
N SER A 89 -17.38 -36.95 -22.66
CA SER A 89 -18.65 -36.50 -23.26
C SER A 89 -19.25 -35.32 -22.45
N HIS A 90 -20.02 -34.43 -23.08
CA HIS A 90 -20.96 -33.45 -22.49
C HIS A 90 -22.43 -33.98 -22.58
N PRO A 91 -23.48 -33.27 -22.10
CA PRO A 91 -23.80 -32.67 -20.78
C PRO A 91 -25.21 -33.18 -20.29
N PRO A 92 -25.89 -32.60 -19.25
CA PRO A 92 -26.73 -31.40 -19.46
C PRO A 92 -26.86 -30.43 -18.25
N HIS A 93 -27.34 -29.21 -18.54
CA HIS A 93 -27.83 -28.19 -17.59
C HIS A 93 -29.16 -28.59 -16.92
N PRO A 94 -29.50 -28.00 -15.76
CA PRO A 94 -30.52 -26.94 -15.75
C PRO A 94 -30.24 -25.76 -14.81
N SER A 95 -31.16 -24.81 -14.86
CA SER A 95 -31.07 -23.37 -14.62
C SER A 95 -31.27 -22.87 -13.18
N SER A 96 -30.77 -21.64 -12.97
CA SER A 96 -31.31 -20.52 -12.18
C SER A 96 -31.54 -20.69 -10.67
N SER A 97 -30.84 -19.90 -9.86
CA SER A 97 -31.41 -19.01 -8.83
C SER A 97 -30.33 -18.14 -8.16
N THR A 98 -30.48 -16.83 -8.28
CA THR A 98 -30.16 -15.78 -7.29
C THR A 98 -28.72 -15.71 -6.74
N SER A 99 -27.83 -15.02 -7.46
CA SER A 99 -26.53 -14.61 -6.92
C SER A 99 -26.66 -13.29 -6.15
N THR A 100 -26.83 -13.39 -4.83
CA THR A 100 -26.34 -12.35 -3.92
C THR A 100 -24.82 -12.39 -3.99
N THR A 101 -24.20 -11.36 -4.58
CA THR A 101 -22.73 -11.25 -4.67
C THR A 101 -22.14 -10.90 -3.31
N MET A 102 -22.22 -11.83 -2.37
CA MET A 102 -21.32 -11.84 -1.22
C MET A 102 -19.93 -12.21 -1.73
N TYR A 103 -18.92 -11.52 -1.19
CA TYR A 103 -17.51 -11.74 -1.44
C TYR A 103 -17.13 -13.22 -1.31
N ASN A 104 -17.21 -13.95 -2.42
CA ASN A 104 -16.54 -15.22 -2.56
C ASN A 104 -15.05 -14.93 -2.71
N HIS A 105 -14.37 -14.85 -1.56
CA HIS A 105 -12.99 -15.26 -1.48
C HIS A 105 -12.90 -16.62 -2.14
N TYR A 106 -12.38 -16.69 -3.36
CA TYR A 106 -11.92 -17.94 -3.93
C TYR A 106 -10.80 -18.44 -3.01
N SER A 107 -11.19 -19.19 -1.97
CA SER A 107 -10.32 -20.10 -1.26
C SER A 107 -9.66 -20.92 -2.36
N SER A 108 -8.34 -20.75 -2.53
CA SER A 108 -7.61 -21.55 -3.48
C SER A 108 -7.84 -23.00 -3.07
N SER A 109 -8.53 -23.78 -3.91
CA SER A 109 -9.12 -25.08 -3.59
C SER A 109 -8.18 -26.04 -2.85
N TRP A 110 -6.87 -25.89 -3.05
CA TRP A 110 -5.84 -26.68 -2.36
C TRP A 110 -5.67 -26.36 -0.86
N VAL A 111 -5.92 -25.13 -0.40
CA VAL A 111 -5.70 -24.74 1.01
C VAL A 111 -6.68 -25.46 1.93
N SER A 112 -7.93 -25.64 1.48
CA SER A 112 -8.96 -26.37 2.24
C SER A 112 -8.59 -27.85 2.49
N HIS A 113 -7.71 -28.43 1.66
CA HIS A 113 -7.23 -29.80 1.77
C HIS A 113 -5.79 -29.89 2.30
N LEU A 114 -5.15 -28.76 2.62
CA LEU A 114 -3.77 -28.72 3.05
C LEU A 114 -3.63 -29.28 4.46
N GLN A 115 -2.82 -30.34 4.60
CA GLN A 115 -2.47 -30.90 5.90
C GLN A 115 -1.18 -30.27 6.43
N ILE A 116 -1.28 -29.63 7.59
CA ILE A 116 -0.11 -29.08 8.28
C ILE A 116 0.70 -30.27 8.87
N PRO A 117 2.00 -30.41 8.53
CA PRO A 117 2.79 -31.57 8.94
C PRO A 117 3.31 -31.42 10.38
N TRP A 118 2.41 -31.42 11.36
CA TRP A 118 2.73 -31.20 12.78
C TRP A 118 3.85 -32.12 13.30
N GLY A 119 3.89 -33.38 12.84
CA GLY A 119 4.92 -34.36 13.21
C GLY A 119 6.32 -34.06 12.69
N ARG A 120 6.48 -33.13 11.74
CA ARG A 120 7.81 -32.69 11.24
C ARG A 120 8.39 -31.53 12.04
N PHE A 121 7.62 -30.94 12.96
CA PHE A 121 8.05 -29.75 13.70
C PHE A 121 9.08 -30.08 14.79
N PRO A 122 9.95 -29.12 15.17
CA PRO A 122 10.94 -29.34 16.23
C PRO A 122 10.29 -29.81 17.53
N LEU A 123 10.92 -30.76 18.22
CA LEU A 123 10.42 -31.31 19.49
C LEU A 123 10.16 -30.24 20.55
N ARG A 124 11.03 -29.22 20.63
CA ARG A 124 10.85 -28.06 21.50
C ARG A 124 9.55 -27.30 21.21
N LEU A 125 9.16 -27.19 19.94
CA LEU A 125 7.90 -26.57 19.54
C LEU A 125 6.70 -27.41 19.98
N SER A 126 6.77 -28.73 19.79
CA SER A 126 5.71 -29.65 20.21
C SER A 126 5.47 -29.58 21.72
N HIS A 127 6.53 -29.51 22.53
CA HIS A 127 6.39 -29.28 23.97
C HIS A 127 5.77 -27.93 24.31
N ALA A 128 6.16 -26.85 23.61
CA ALA A 128 5.57 -25.53 23.80
C ALA A 128 4.07 -25.53 23.47
N ILE A 129 3.67 -26.22 22.39
CA ILE A 129 2.26 -26.41 22.02
C ILE A 129 1.49 -27.12 23.14
N THR A 130 2.02 -28.23 23.68
CA THR A 130 1.35 -28.99 24.75
C THR A 130 1.19 -28.17 26.02
N ARG A 131 2.16 -27.30 26.34
CA ARG A 131 2.10 -26.43 27.53
C ARG A 131 1.32 -25.14 27.31
N GLY A 132 0.95 -24.81 26.07
CA GLY A 132 0.35 -23.51 25.72
C GLY A 132 1.34 -22.34 25.77
N ASP A 133 2.64 -22.63 25.69
CA ASP A 133 3.69 -21.60 25.68
C ASP A 133 3.87 -20.97 24.30
N ARG A 134 4.51 -19.80 24.30
CA ARG A 134 5.02 -19.17 23.08
C ARG A 134 6.08 -20.04 22.38
N ALA A 135 5.97 -20.12 21.06
CA ALA A 135 7.01 -20.73 20.23
C ALA A 135 8.32 -19.94 20.33
N HIS A 136 9.44 -20.65 20.53
CA HIS A 136 10.77 -20.04 20.44
C HIS A 136 11.01 -19.48 19.02
N PRO A 137 11.69 -18.33 18.85
CA PRO A 137 11.87 -17.71 17.52
C PRO A 137 12.52 -18.62 16.47
N GLU A 138 13.46 -19.48 16.87
CA GLU A 138 14.10 -20.46 15.98
C GLU A 138 13.14 -21.57 15.55
N ASP A 139 12.42 -22.15 16.50
CA ASP A 139 11.46 -23.22 16.25
C ASP A 139 10.33 -22.74 15.34
N ARG A 140 9.86 -21.51 15.57
CA ARG A 140 8.87 -20.85 14.72
C ARG A 140 9.38 -20.65 13.30
N ARG A 141 10.64 -20.21 13.12
CA ARG A 141 11.26 -20.08 11.78
C ARG A 141 11.39 -21.44 11.09
N SER A 142 11.75 -22.50 11.82
CA SER A 142 11.85 -23.86 11.30
C SER A 142 10.48 -24.38 10.82
N MET A 143 9.45 -24.22 11.66
CA MET A 143 8.06 -24.56 11.30
C MET A 143 7.61 -23.82 10.03
N VAL A 144 7.88 -22.51 9.92
CA VAL A 144 7.51 -21.73 8.72
C VAL A 144 8.18 -22.28 7.47
N ARG A 145 9.45 -22.73 7.53
CA ARG A 145 10.12 -23.37 6.39
C ARG A 145 9.41 -24.64 5.96
N ILE A 146 9.09 -25.52 6.92
CA ILE A 146 8.40 -26.80 6.68
C ILE A 146 7.00 -26.56 6.09
N VAL A 147 6.24 -25.60 6.63
CA VAL A 147 4.91 -25.25 6.12
C VAL A 147 4.99 -24.75 4.68
N VAL A 148 5.94 -23.86 4.37
CA VAL A 148 6.10 -23.35 3.00
C VAL A 148 6.53 -24.45 2.03
N GLU A 149 7.38 -25.40 2.44
CA GLU A 149 7.72 -26.57 1.61
C GLU A 149 6.48 -27.36 1.20
N VAL A 150 5.56 -27.64 2.14
CA VAL A 150 4.30 -28.33 1.84
C VAL A 150 3.40 -27.48 0.93
N MET A 151 3.31 -26.17 1.17
CA MET A 151 2.55 -25.27 0.30
C MET A 151 3.07 -25.29 -1.15
N GLN A 152 4.40 -25.37 -1.34
CA GLN A 152 5.03 -25.36 -2.66
C GLN A 152 4.71 -26.60 -3.52
N VAL A 153 4.30 -27.70 -2.90
CA VAL A 153 3.81 -28.90 -3.62
C VAL A 153 2.52 -28.58 -4.39
N HIS A 154 1.65 -27.75 -3.82
CA HIS A 154 0.37 -27.38 -4.43
C HIS A 154 0.47 -26.11 -5.28
N CYS A 155 1.21 -25.11 -4.79
CA CYS A 155 1.36 -23.82 -5.46
C CYS A 155 2.76 -23.28 -5.20
N ARG A 156 3.58 -23.17 -6.25
CA ARG A 156 4.97 -22.67 -6.11
C ARG A 156 5.03 -21.24 -5.57
N ASN A 157 4.09 -20.37 -5.95
CA ASN A 157 4.04 -18.96 -5.52
C ASN A 157 2.62 -18.58 -5.03
N PRO A 158 2.23 -19.00 -3.82
CA PRO A 158 0.90 -18.73 -3.29
C PRO A 158 0.67 -17.23 -3.05
N LYS A 159 -0.54 -16.76 -3.40
CA LYS A 159 -0.97 -15.38 -3.13
C LYS A 159 -1.09 -15.15 -1.61
N ARG A 160 -1.10 -13.87 -1.20
CA ARG A 160 -1.25 -13.47 0.21
C ARG A 160 -2.48 -14.10 0.86
N ALA A 161 -3.62 -14.12 0.17
CA ALA A 161 -4.86 -14.71 0.68
C ALA A 161 -4.70 -16.20 1.04
N SER A 162 -4.06 -17.00 0.17
CA SER A 162 -3.77 -18.41 0.48
C SER A 162 -2.81 -18.56 1.67
N CYS A 163 -1.79 -17.69 1.77
CA CYS A 163 -0.88 -17.69 2.92
C CYS A 163 -1.59 -17.33 4.23
N GLU A 164 -2.55 -16.41 4.16
CA GLU A 164 -3.36 -15.98 5.29
C GLU A 164 -4.24 -17.11 5.80
N GLU A 165 -4.88 -17.84 4.90
CA GLU A 165 -5.72 -18.98 5.27
C GLU A 165 -4.90 -20.09 5.95
N VAL A 166 -3.70 -20.38 5.45
CA VAL A 166 -2.77 -21.30 6.14
C VAL A 166 -2.37 -20.79 7.52
N ALA A 167 -2.09 -19.49 7.67
CA ALA A 167 -1.79 -18.90 8.97
C ALA A 167 -2.98 -19.02 9.94
N LYS A 168 -4.22 -18.83 9.46
CA LYS A 168 -5.45 -19.03 10.24
C LYS A 168 -5.58 -20.47 10.71
N ILE A 169 -5.37 -21.47 9.83
CA ILE A 169 -5.43 -22.89 10.20
C ILE A 169 -4.47 -23.19 11.37
N ILE A 170 -3.22 -22.71 11.30
CA ILE A 170 -2.20 -22.95 12.32
C ILE A 170 -2.57 -22.26 13.64
N VAL A 171 -2.95 -20.97 13.57
CA VAL A 171 -3.27 -20.16 14.75
C VAL A 171 -4.55 -20.65 15.43
N ASN A 172 -5.58 -21.01 14.67
CA ASN A 172 -6.84 -21.50 15.23
C ASN A 172 -6.65 -22.83 15.95
N ARG A 173 -5.70 -23.68 15.52
CA ARG A 173 -5.42 -24.95 16.19
C ARG A 173 -4.67 -24.76 17.51
N TYR A 174 -3.69 -23.85 17.56
CA TYR A 174 -2.89 -23.59 18.76
C TYR A 174 -2.70 -22.08 19.00
N PRO A 175 -3.74 -21.38 19.47
CA PRO A 175 -3.73 -19.93 19.55
C PRO A 175 -2.71 -19.41 20.56
N GLN A 176 -2.53 -20.05 21.71
CA GLN A 176 -1.58 -19.59 22.73
C GLN A 176 -0.13 -19.57 22.23
N THR A 177 0.23 -20.55 21.39
CA THR A 177 1.58 -20.65 20.83
C THR A 177 1.81 -19.69 19.67
N PHE A 178 0.84 -19.55 18.76
CA PHE A 178 1.05 -18.88 17.47
C PHE A 178 0.32 -17.55 17.29
N ALA A 179 -0.74 -17.26 18.06
CA ALA A 179 -1.54 -16.05 17.85
C ALA A 179 -0.83 -14.79 18.36
N ASP A 180 -0.97 -13.65 17.72
CA ASP A 180 -0.38 -12.41 18.20
C ASP A 180 -1.07 -11.92 19.48
N PHE A 181 -0.33 -11.83 20.58
CA PHE A 181 -0.80 -11.34 21.89
C PHE A 181 0.19 -10.32 22.44
N THR A 182 -0.31 -9.35 23.21
CA THR A 182 0.50 -8.47 24.05
C THR A 182 1.09 -9.22 25.24
N GLU A 183 2.03 -8.59 25.95
CA GLU A 183 2.55 -9.11 27.23
C GLU A 183 1.45 -9.30 28.29
N LYS A 184 0.34 -8.55 28.17
CA LYS A 184 -0.84 -8.65 29.04
C LYS A 184 -1.84 -9.72 28.59
N GLY A 185 -1.55 -10.48 27.52
CA GLY A 185 -2.41 -11.54 27.00
C GLY A 185 -3.53 -11.06 26.07
N GLU A 186 -3.55 -9.79 25.66
CA GLU A 186 -4.59 -9.27 24.76
C GLU A 186 -4.25 -9.57 23.30
N ARG A 187 -5.23 -10.05 22.52
CA ARG A 187 -5.02 -10.40 21.10
C ARG A 187 -4.72 -9.15 20.27
N LEU A 188 -3.65 -9.20 19.48
CA LEU A 188 -3.22 -8.12 18.58
C LEU A 188 -3.84 -8.30 17.19
N GLY A 189 -4.65 -7.33 16.76
CA GLY A 189 -5.24 -7.29 15.42
C GLY A 189 -5.98 -8.58 15.06
N CYS A 190 -5.76 -9.11 13.85
CA CYS A 190 -6.34 -10.39 13.43
C CYS A 190 -5.76 -11.61 14.15
N GLY A 191 -4.74 -11.43 15.00
CA GLY A 191 -4.08 -12.49 15.78
C GLY A 191 -3.19 -13.43 14.98
N HIS A 192 -3.05 -13.28 13.66
CA HIS A 192 -2.21 -14.17 12.84
C HIS A 192 -1.30 -13.39 11.88
N TYR A 193 -1.19 -12.07 12.07
CA TYR A 193 -0.47 -11.18 11.17
C TYR A 193 1.02 -11.50 11.13
N SER A 194 1.64 -11.70 12.30
CA SER A 194 3.07 -12.00 12.35
C SER A 194 3.39 -13.33 11.66
N LEU A 195 2.51 -14.34 11.79
CA LEU A 195 2.70 -15.65 11.15
C LEU A 195 2.49 -15.56 9.64
N LEU A 196 1.43 -14.89 9.19
CA LEU A 196 1.21 -14.57 7.78
C LEU A 196 2.42 -13.87 7.17
N ARG A 197 2.97 -12.85 7.84
CA ARG A 197 4.15 -12.13 7.37
C ARG A 197 5.36 -13.06 7.23
N SER A 198 5.61 -13.91 8.22
CA SER A 198 6.71 -14.89 8.16
C SER A 198 6.53 -15.89 7.00
N ILE A 199 5.33 -16.43 6.81
CA ILE A 199 5.01 -17.36 5.70
C ILE A 199 5.21 -16.66 4.36
N LYS A 200 4.63 -15.46 4.17
CA LYS A 200 4.72 -14.74 2.89
C LYS A 200 6.15 -14.33 2.56
N SER A 201 6.90 -13.87 3.55
CA SER A 201 8.33 -13.54 3.39
C SER A 201 9.14 -14.78 3.01
N ARG A 202 8.87 -15.95 3.61
CA ARG A 202 9.53 -17.20 3.23
C ARG A 202 9.16 -17.63 1.80
N VAL A 203 7.89 -17.52 1.41
CA VAL A 203 7.43 -17.76 0.02
C VAL A 203 8.17 -16.88 -0.98
N GLU A 204 8.35 -15.59 -0.67
CA GLU A 204 9.11 -14.67 -1.53
C GLU A 204 10.59 -15.06 -1.60
N HIS A 205 11.18 -15.43 -0.46
CA HIS A 205 12.57 -15.85 -0.39
C HIS A 205 12.85 -17.10 -1.22
N VAL A 206 12.00 -18.14 -1.16
CA VAL A 206 12.19 -19.37 -1.96
C VAL A 206 11.92 -19.17 -3.45
N ASN A 207 11.20 -18.11 -3.83
CA ASN A 207 10.89 -17.78 -5.22
C ASN A 207 11.77 -16.65 -5.79
N ARG A 208 12.78 -16.16 -5.05
CA ARG A 208 13.60 -15.01 -5.44
C ARG A 208 14.25 -15.19 -6.82
N ASP A 209 14.71 -16.41 -7.11
CA ASP A 209 15.44 -16.76 -8.34
C ASP A 209 14.53 -17.36 -9.42
N ASN A 210 13.24 -17.52 -9.14
CA ASN A 210 12.28 -18.13 -10.06
C ASN A 210 11.56 -17.05 -10.89
N THR A 211 12.21 -16.55 -11.93
CA THR A 211 11.69 -15.49 -12.81
C THR A 211 10.42 -15.87 -13.57
N THR A 212 10.18 -17.15 -13.84
CA THR A 212 9.00 -17.64 -14.59
C THR A 212 7.72 -17.65 -13.74
N HIS A 213 7.84 -17.63 -12.40
CA HIS A 213 6.70 -17.63 -11.48
C HIS A 213 6.56 -16.33 -10.67
N ARG A 214 7.26 -15.24 -11.03
CA ARG A 214 7.10 -13.93 -10.37
C ARG A 214 5.71 -13.36 -10.63
N LEU A 215 4.93 -13.18 -9.56
CA LEU A 215 3.63 -12.49 -9.60
C LEU A 215 3.75 -11.00 -10.00
N ARG A 216 4.89 -10.37 -9.70
CA ARG A 216 5.25 -9.05 -10.24
C ARG A 216 6.11 -9.26 -11.48
N GLN A 217 5.51 -9.11 -12.67
CA GLN A 217 6.30 -8.90 -13.87
C GLN A 217 7.00 -7.53 -13.74
N THR A 218 8.31 -7.49 -13.97
CA THR A 218 9.02 -6.22 -14.13
C THR A 218 8.36 -5.49 -15.30
N LYS A 219 7.91 -4.24 -15.07
CA LYS A 219 7.38 -3.37 -16.12
C LYS A 219 8.36 -3.41 -17.30
N ARG A 220 7.97 -4.04 -18.41
CA ARG A 220 8.68 -3.82 -19.67
C ARG A 220 8.57 -2.33 -19.92
N THR A 221 9.67 -1.61 -19.81
CA THR A 221 9.84 -0.33 -20.49
C THR A 221 9.59 -0.63 -21.95
N ARG A 222 8.39 -0.31 -22.41
CA ARG A 222 8.08 -0.31 -23.83
C ARG A 222 8.88 0.87 -24.35
N ASN A 223 9.98 0.60 -25.05
CA ASN A 223 10.71 1.64 -25.77
C ASN A 223 9.69 2.35 -26.67
N GLU A 224 9.71 3.68 -26.65
CA GLU A 224 8.77 4.54 -27.37
C GLU A 224 8.95 4.53 -28.89
N GLU A 225 9.78 3.63 -29.43
CA GLU A 225 10.17 3.63 -30.84
C GLU A 225 9.39 2.65 -31.74
N ASP A 226 8.56 1.76 -31.19
CA ASP A 226 7.67 0.91 -32.01
C ASP A 226 6.30 1.57 -32.23
N CYS A 227 6.31 2.74 -32.87
CA CYS A 227 5.12 3.35 -33.48
C CYS A 227 5.24 3.23 -35.01
N SER A 228 4.76 2.11 -35.57
CA SER A 228 4.45 2.06 -37.01
C SER A 228 3.31 3.04 -37.32
N PRO A 229 3.46 3.97 -38.28
CA PRO A 229 2.49 5.04 -38.54
C PRO A 229 1.36 4.58 -39.45
N ASN A 230 0.73 3.44 -39.19
CA ASN A 230 -0.43 3.02 -39.97
C ASN A 230 -1.38 2.11 -39.19
N SER A 231 -2.20 2.70 -38.33
CA SER A 231 -3.54 2.18 -38.05
C SER A 231 -4.43 3.31 -37.54
N ASN A 232 -5.35 3.75 -38.40
CA ASN A 232 -6.41 4.67 -38.03
C ASN A 232 -7.45 3.94 -37.18
N ALA A 233 -7.26 3.96 -35.86
CA ALA A 233 -8.29 3.67 -34.87
C ALA A 233 -7.92 4.38 -33.55
N THR A 234 -8.30 5.65 -33.45
CA THR A 234 -8.09 6.46 -32.25
C THR A 234 -9.05 6.01 -31.14
N SER A 235 -8.66 5.00 -30.36
CA SER A 235 -9.23 4.81 -29.02
C SER A 235 -8.41 5.63 -28.02
N PRO A 236 -9.00 6.56 -27.25
CA PRO A 236 -8.26 7.28 -26.22
C PRO A 236 -7.72 6.30 -25.18
N LYS A 237 -6.46 6.50 -24.82
CA LYS A 237 -5.63 5.64 -23.97
C LYS A 237 -6.31 5.34 -22.61
N LYS A 238 -6.96 4.17 -22.49
CA LYS A 238 -7.41 3.55 -21.22
C LYS A 238 -6.23 3.04 -20.39
N VAL A 239 -5.29 3.90 -20.02
CA VAL A 239 -4.15 3.54 -19.17
C VAL A 239 -3.98 4.57 -18.05
N ARG A 240 -5.05 4.82 -17.28
CA ARG A 240 -4.85 5.09 -15.85
C ARG A 240 -4.59 3.76 -15.16
N CYS A 241 -3.61 3.77 -14.28
CA CYS A 241 -2.80 2.61 -13.94
C CYS A 241 -3.63 1.63 -13.09
N LEU A 242 -3.40 0.31 -13.21
CA LEU A 242 -3.94 -0.68 -12.26
C LEU A 242 -3.67 -0.33 -10.78
N VAL A 243 -2.69 0.53 -10.53
CA VAL A 243 -2.33 1.07 -9.22
C VAL A 243 -3.42 2.00 -8.65
N ASP A 244 -4.09 2.79 -9.49
CA ASP A 244 -5.05 3.81 -9.03
C ASP A 244 -6.33 3.19 -8.47
N SER A 245 -6.65 1.96 -8.90
CA SER A 245 -7.77 1.17 -8.37
C SER A 245 -7.46 0.40 -7.09
N TYR A 246 -6.22 0.44 -6.59
CA TYR A 246 -5.80 -0.40 -5.46
C TYR A 246 -6.59 -0.06 -4.19
N GLY A 247 -7.18 -1.09 -3.56
CA GLY A 247 -8.00 -0.93 -2.35
C GLY A 247 -9.45 -0.49 -2.62
N CYS A 248 -9.81 -0.20 -3.88
CA CYS A 248 -11.16 0.18 -4.26
C CYS A 248 -11.92 -1.04 -4.81
N ILE A 249 -13.12 -1.29 -4.28
CA ILE A 249 -14.03 -2.34 -4.76
C ILE A 249 -14.89 -1.86 -5.94
N ASN A 250 -15.08 -0.54 -6.07
CA ASN A 250 -15.95 0.05 -7.08
C ASN A 250 -15.31 1.27 -7.78
N TRP A 251 -14.05 1.11 -8.20
CA TRP A 251 -13.23 2.21 -8.75
C TRP A 251 -13.82 2.89 -10.01
N GLN A 252 -14.31 2.09 -10.96
CA GLN A 252 -14.84 2.54 -12.24
C GLN A 252 -16.02 1.63 -12.65
N PRO A 253 -17.22 1.86 -12.11
CA PRO A 253 -18.41 1.11 -12.51
C PRO A 253 -18.68 1.29 -14.01
N VAL A 254 -19.08 0.20 -14.67
CA VAL A 254 -19.40 0.15 -16.10
C VAL A 254 -20.87 -0.17 -16.37
N GLU A 255 -21.54 -0.77 -15.40
CA GLU A 255 -22.96 -1.13 -15.47
C GLU A 255 -23.80 -0.01 -14.83
N LEU A 256 -24.86 0.39 -15.52
CA LEU A 256 -25.83 1.33 -14.99
C LEU A 256 -26.66 0.64 -13.88
N PRO A 257 -27.14 1.38 -12.87
CA PRO A 257 -28.09 0.84 -11.90
C PRO A 257 -29.35 0.31 -12.60
N GLU A 258 -30.03 -0.65 -11.97
CA GLU A 258 -31.23 -1.27 -12.52
C GLU A 258 -32.32 -0.23 -12.80
N GLY A 259 -32.88 -0.25 -14.01
CA GLY A 259 -33.90 0.71 -14.45
C GLY A 259 -33.38 2.08 -14.88
N GLU A 260 -32.06 2.33 -14.78
CA GLU A 260 -31.47 3.63 -15.13
C GLU A 260 -30.98 3.69 -16.58
N THR A 261 -31.06 4.89 -17.16
CA THR A 261 -30.50 5.22 -18.47
C THR A 261 -29.57 6.43 -18.34
N PRO A 262 -28.65 6.67 -19.29
CA PRO A 262 -27.79 7.86 -19.24
C PRO A 262 -28.57 9.17 -19.11
N ALA A 263 -29.73 9.27 -19.79
CA ALA A 263 -30.61 10.42 -19.70
C ALA A 263 -31.23 10.57 -18.30
N SER A 264 -31.67 9.48 -17.68
CA SER A 264 -32.26 9.53 -16.34
C SER A 264 -31.21 9.87 -15.26
N LEU A 265 -29.96 9.44 -15.43
CA LEU A 265 -28.87 9.84 -14.54
C LEU A 265 -28.54 11.33 -14.66
N GLU A 266 -28.58 11.89 -15.87
CA GLU A 266 -28.35 13.32 -16.09
C GLU A 266 -29.50 14.18 -15.53
N GLU A 267 -30.75 13.70 -15.62
CA GLU A 267 -31.90 14.32 -14.96
C GLU A 267 -31.74 14.34 -13.43
N LYS A 268 -31.34 13.20 -12.84
CA LYS A 268 -31.07 13.12 -11.39
C LYS A 268 -29.93 14.04 -10.96
N LYS A 269 -28.88 14.18 -11.77
CA LYS A 269 -27.81 15.17 -11.55
C LYS A 269 -28.38 16.60 -11.52
N HIS A 270 -29.24 16.96 -12.48
CA HIS A 270 -29.87 18.29 -12.52
C HIS A 270 -30.77 18.55 -11.31
N ILE A 271 -31.50 17.54 -10.84
CA ILE A 271 -32.31 17.62 -9.62
C ILE A 271 -31.41 17.88 -8.41
N LEU A 272 -30.32 17.11 -8.25
CA LEU A 272 -29.35 17.30 -7.18
C LEU A 272 -28.75 18.72 -7.20
N LEU A 273 -28.36 19.24 -8.36
CA LEU A 273 -27.85 20.61 -8.49
C LEU A 273 -28.89 21.65 -8.09
N THR A 274 -30.16 21.43 -8.48
CA THR A 274 -31.26 22.32 -8.13
C THR A 274 -31.49 22.35 -6.63
N ILE A 275 -31.56 21.18 -5.98
CA ILE A 275 -31.71 21.06 -4.52
C ILE A 275 -30.54 21.75 -3.81
N PHE A 276 -29.30 21.51 -4.24
CA PHE A 276 -28.14 22.15 -3.62
C PHE A 276 -28.19 23.67 -3.74
N ASN A 277 -28.57 24.21 -4.90
CA ASN A 277 -28.65 25.64 -5.14
C ASN A 277 -29.80 26.32 -4.36
N SER A 278 -30.89 25.60 -4.08
CA SER A 278 -32.03 26.15 -3.33
C SER A 278 -31.90 26.01 -1.81
N GLU A 279 -31.34 24.89 -1.32
CA GLU A 279 -31.34 24.53 0.11
C GLU A 279 -29.93 24.47 0.72
N GLY A 280 -28.89 24.49 -0.10
CA GLY A 280 -27.50 24.44 0.35
C GLY A 280 -27.03 23.05 0.78
N PRO A 281 -25.84 22.97 1.41
CA PRO A 281 -25.20 21.70 1.75
C PRO A 281 -25.96 20.84 2.77
N GLY A 282 -26.80 21.46 3.62
CA GLY A 282 -27.60 20.74 4.62
C GLY A 282 -28.64 19.79 4.02
N ALA A 283 -29.02 19.98 2.76
CA ALA A 283 -29.95 19.10 2.05
C ALA A 283 -29.41 17.68 1.81
N VAL A 284 -28.12 17.43 2.07
CA VAL A 284 -27.53 16.08 2.05
C VAL A 284 -28.20 15.11 3.02
N GLU A 285 -28.92 15.64 4.03
CA GLU A 285 -29.68 14.81 4.96
C GLU A 285 -30.99 14.26 4.41
N ARG A 286 -31.43 14.73 3.23
CA ARG A 286 -32.66 14.24 2.63
C ARG A 286 -32.49 12.83 2.06
N PRO A 287 -33.48 11.93 2.25
CA PRO A 287 -33.42 10.57 1.68
C PRO A 287 -33.34 10.54 0.16
N ASP A 288 -34.06 11.42 -0.54
CA ASP A 288 -34.05 11.48 -2.01
C ASP A 288 -32.70 11.93 -2.57
N VAL A 289 -32.01 12.85 -1.89
CA VAL A 289 -30.64 13.24 -2.23
C VAL A 289 -29.68 12.06 -2.09
N ASP A 290 -29.78 11.28 -1.01
CA ASP A 290 -28.93 10.10 -0.80
C ASP A 290 -29.17 9.03 -1.88
N ASP A 291 -30.44 8.77 -2.23
CA ASP A 291 -30.83 7.84 -3.29
C ASP A 291 -30.27 8.28 -4.65
N PHE A 292 -30.44 9.56 -5.01
CA PHE A 292 -29.92 10.09 -6.27
C PHE A 292 -28.39 10.12 -6.30
N MET A 293 -27.72 10.46 -5.20
CA MET A 293 -26.26 10.37 -5.09
C MET A 293 -25.79 8.91 -5.27
N CYS A 294 -26.53 7.94 -4.74
CA CYS A 294 -26.26 6.53 -4.92
C CYS A 294 -26.42 6.08 -6.38
N LEU A 295 -27.52 6.44 -7.03
CA LEU A 295 -27.80 6.07 -8.43
C LEU A 295 -26.81 6.71 -9.40
N THR A 296 -26.41 7.95 -9.15
CA THR A 296 -25.48 8.71 -9.99
C THR A 296 -24.00 8.45 -9.70
N TYR A 297 -23.68 7.51 -8.79
CA TYR A 297 -22.29 7.17 -8.44
C TYR A 297 -21.41 6.86 -9.67
N ILE A 298 -21.97 6.20 -10.69
CA ILE A 298 -21.26 5.92 -11.93
C ILE A 298 -20.83 7.20 -12.66
N SER A 299 -21.71 8.20 -12.75
CA SER A 299 -21.43 9.50 -13.36
C SER A 299 -20.40 10.29 -12.57
N GLN A 300 -20.46 10.23 -11.22
CA GLN A 300 -19.47 10.84 -10.33
C GLN A 300 -18.07 10.26 -10.57
N ARG A 301 -17.92 8.92 -10.55
CA ARG A 301 -16.61 8.27 -10.79
C ARG A 301 -16.09 8.49 -12.20
N GLN A 302 -16.96 8.50 -13.22
CA GLN A 302 -16.55 8.84 -14.58
C GLN A 302 -15.96 10.26 -14.66
N LEU A 303 -16.57 11.23 -13.97
CA LEU A 303 -16.05 12.59 -13.91
C LEU A 303 -14.71 12.65 -13.15
N ILE A 304 -14.64 12.11 -11.93
CA ILE A 304 -13.43 12.09 -11.10
C ILE A 304 -12.26 11.40 -11.83
N ASN A 305 -12.54 10.27 -12.50
CA ASN A 305 -11.54 9.50 -13.21
C ASN A 305 -11.25 10.02 -14.62
N SER A 306 -11.85 11.14 -15.05
CA SER A 306 -11.66 11.72 -16.38
C SER A 306 -10.19 12.03 -16.68
N CYS A 307 -9.84 11.97 -17.97
CA CYS A 307 -8.50 12.25 -18.46
C CYS A 307 -8.60 13.22 -19.66
N PRO A 308 -8.10 14.48 -19.53
CA PRO A 308 -7.36 15.02 -18.39
C PRO A 308 -8.19 15.10 -17.09
N SER A 309 -7.51 15.09 -15.94
CA SER A 309 -8.17 15.29 -14.64
C SER A 309 -8.77 16.68 -14.59
N LEU A 310 -10.01 16.75 -14.12
CA LEU A 310 -10.64 18.00 -13.72
C LEU A 310 -10.10 18.43 -12.36
N SER A 311 -10.07 19.74 -12.15
CA SER A 311 -9.80 20.33 -10.84
C SER A 311 -10.93 20.02 -9.87
N VAL A 312 -10.62 20.08 -8.59
CA VAL A 312 -11.59 19.93 -7.50
C VAL A 312 -12.74 20.94 -7.64
N ALA A 313 -12.46 22.17 -8.08
CA ALA A 313 -13.48 23.18 -8.28
C ALA A 313 -14.48 22.81 -9.40
N GLU A 314 -14.00 22.27 -10.52
CA GLU A 314 -14.84 21.80 -11.63
C GLU A 314 -15.68 20.57 -11.24
N ILE A 315 -15.12 19.68 -10.41
CA ILE A 315 -15.88 18.54 -9.88
C ILE A 315 -16.95 19.03 -8.89
N GLN A 316 -16.60 19.99 -8.01
CA GLN A 316 -17.52 20.57 -7.03
C GLN A 316 -18.70 21.30 -7.69
N GLU A 317 -18.47 22.00 -8.80
CA GLU A 317 -19.54 22.64 -9.56
C GLU A 317 -20.58 21.63 -10.07
N GLN A 318 -20.13 20.44 -10.48
CA GLN A 318 -21.01 19.41 -11.04
C GLN A 318 -21.62 18.48 -9.98
N TRP A 319 -20.93 18.26 -8.87
CA TRP A 319 -21.33 17.34 -7.80
C TRP A 319 -21.10 17.96 -6.42
N PRO A 320 -21.80 19.06 -6.08
CA PRO A 320 -21.50 19.82 -4.86
C PRO A 320 -21.77 19.01 -3.57
N PHE A 321 -22.69 18.04 -3.60
CA PHE A 321 -22.92 17.16 -2.45
C PHE A 321 -21.74 16.23 -2.12
N LEU A 322 -20.82 15.95 -3.06
CA LEU A 322 -19.57 15.23 -2.75
C LEU A 322 -18.67 16.01 -1.78
N PHE A 323 -18.87 17.32 -1.68
CA PHE A 323 -18.10 18.25 -0.85
C PHE A 323 -18.79 18.54 0.48
N THR A 324 -19.66 17.62 0.92
CA THR A 324 -20.23 17.57 2.26
C THR A 324 -19.65 16.36 3.01
N ARG A 325 -19.60 16.42 4.34
CA ARG A 325 -19.09 15.31 5.16
C ARG A 325 -19.78 13.98 4.83
N LYS A 326 -21.12 13.99 4.80
CA LYS A 326 -21.95 12.80 4.53
C LYS A 326 -21.77 12.30 3.09
N GLY A 327 -21.85 13.19 2.10
CA GLY A 327 -21.69 12.80 0.70
C GLY A 327 -20.30 12.23 0.39
N LEU A 328 -19.25 12.84 0.93
CA LEU A 328 -17.88 12.34 0.80
C LEU A 328 -17.70 10.97 1.47
N SER A 329 -18.23 10.81 2.69
CA SER A 329 -18.18 9.54 3.43
C SER A 329 -18.93 8.41 2.70
N ASN A 330 -20.14 8.69 2.18
CA ASN A 330 -20.93 7.70 1.46
C ASN A 330 -20.26 7.31 0.13
N HIS A 331 -19.67 8.28 -0.58
CA HIS A 331 -18.90 8.02 -1.79
C HIS A 331 -17.68 7.13 -1.50
N PHE A 332 -16.93 7.43 -0.45
CA PHE A 332 -15.78 6.63 -0.03
C PHE A 332 -16.19 5.21 0.39
N TYR A 333 -17.26 5.05 1.16
CA TYR A 333 -17.80 3.75 1.54
C TYR A 333 -18.19 2.93 0.30
N LYS A 334 -18.87 3.54 -0.67
CA LYS A 334 -19.22 2.85 -1.93
C LYS A 334 -18.00 2.48 -2.76
N LEU A 335 -16.92 3.28 -2.70
CA LEU A 335 -15.66 3.05 -3.39
C LEU A 335 -14.85 1.90 -2.80
N THR A 336 -14.80 1.77 -1.47
CA THR A 336 -13.86 0.88 -0.77
C THR A 336 -14.53 -0.23 0.06
N GLY A 337 -15.80 -0.06 0.42
CA GLY A 337 -16.53 -0.93 1.35
C GLY A 337 -16.13 -0.75 2.82
N ILE A 338 -15.37 0.29 3.15
CA ILE A 338 -14.84 0.53 4.50
C ILE A 338 -15.50 1.77 5.09
N ASP A 339 -16.14 1.62 6.25
CA ASP A 339 -16.56 2.75 7.09
C ASP A 339 -15.36 3.24 7.91
N ILE A 340 -14.63 4.23 7.37
CA ILE A 340 -13.46 4.80 8.07
C ILE A 340 -13.90 5.57 9.31
N SER A 341 -15.03 6.28 9.25
CA SER A 341 -15.54 7.07 10.36
C SER A 341 -15.74 6.21 11.61
N GLU A 342 -16.38 5.06 11.46
CA GLU A 342 -16.56 4.09 12.54
C GLU A 342 -15.22 3.44 12.94
N CYS A 343 -14.47 2.92 11.96
CA CYS A 343 -13.22 2.19 12.22
C CYS A 343 -12.18 3.04 12.95
N LEU A 344 -12.01 4.30 12.53
CA LEU A 344 -11.03 5.22 13.09
C LEU A 344 -11.46 5.68 14.47
N SER A 345 -12.74 6.02 14.67
CA SER A 345 -13.28 6.40 15.98
C SER A 345 -13.04 5.32 17.03
N GLN A 346 -13.38 4.07 16.70
CA GLN A 346 -13.15 2.93 17.60
C GLN A 346 -11.65 2.69 17.85
N ALA A 347 -10.83 2.81 16.80
CA ALA A 347 -9.38 2.62 16.93
C ALA A 347 -8.73 3.70 17.82
N LEU A 348 -9.09 4.97 17.67
CA LEU A 348 -8.54 6.07 18.46
C LEU A 348 -8.94 5.96 19.93
N ILE A 349 -10.17 5.57 20.23
CA ILE A 349 -10.62 5.38 21.62
C ILE A 349 -9.90 4.20 22.28
N THR A 350 -9.88 3.04 21.61
CA THR A 350 -9.35 1.79 22.20
C THR A 350 -7.82 1.74 22.21
N LYS A 351 -7.18 2.14 21.10
CA LYS A 351 -5.72 2.06 20.93
C LYS A 351 -5.02 3.36 21.29
N GLY A 352 -5.68 4.51 21.15
CA GLY A 352 -5.06 5.81 21.44
C GLY A 352 -4.62 5.93 22.90
N ARG A 353 -5.48 5.52 23.85
CA ARG A 353 -5.09 5.46 25.27
C ARG A 353 -3.87 4.56 25.51
N ARG A 354 -3.78 3.42 24.83
CA ARG A 354 -2.64 2.50 24.95
C ARG A 354 -1.35 3.14 24.40
N ILE A 355 -1.45 3.87 23.29
CA ILE A 355 -0.32 4.60 22.69
C ILE A 355 0.15 5.70 23.62
N ILE A 356 -0.76 6.52 24.15
CA ILE A 356 -0.44 7.58 25.13
C ILE A 356 0.26 6.96 26.34
N ASN A 357 -0.32 5.91 26.95
CA ASN A 357 0.26 5.24 28.12
C ASN A 357 1.65 4.67 27.84
N TYR A 358 1.86 4.10 26.64
CA TYR A 358 3.17 3.61 26.22
C TYR A 358 4.20 4.74 26.22
N PHE A 359 3.89 5.87 25.59
CA PHE A 359 4.78 7.02 25.55
C PHE A 359 5.00 7.65 26.94
N SER A 360 3.96 7.76 27.76
CA SER A 360 4.09 8.22 29.15
C SER A 360 5.03 7.33 29.96
N SER A 361 4.95 6.00 29.82
CA SER A 361 5.83 5.06 30.52
C SER A 361 7.30 5.15 30.10
N GLN A 362 7.57 5.67 28.90
CA GLN A 362 8.92 5.79 28.33
C GLN A 362 9.35 7.24 28.16
N LYS A 363 8.69 8.19 28.83
CA LYS A 363 8.90 9.64 28.68
C LYS A 363 10.38 10.04 28.71
N LEU A 364 11.18 9.46 29.62
CA LEU A 364 12.62 9.75 29.76
C LEU A 364 13.50 9.21 28.63
N LYS A 365 12.98 8.32 27.77
CA LYS A 365 13.65 7.80 26.57
C LYS A 365 13.20 8.49 25.28
N CYS A 366 12.09 9.22 25.33
CA CYS A 366 11.54 9.91 24.16
C CYS A 366 12.28 11.22 23.84
N ASN A 367 12.11 11.71 22.61
CA ASN A 367 12.61 13.01 22.17
C ASN A 367 11.88 14.18 22.88
N LEU A 368 12.43 15.38 22.78
CA LEU A 368 11.89 16.57 23.46
C LEU A 368 10.43 16.85 23.07
N GLY A 369 10.09 16.80 21.78
CA GLY A 369 8.73 17.06 21.31
C GLY A 369 7.69 16.11 21.90
N ILE A 370 8.01 14.82 22.00
CA ILE A 370 7.13 13.83 22.66
C ILE A 370 7.01 14.14 24.15
N ARG A 371 8.10 14.50 24.84
CA ARG A 371 8.06 14.85 26.27
C ARG A 371 7.17 16.06 26.55
N THR A 372 7.29 17.10 25.73
CA THR A 372 6.48 18.32 25.84
C THR A 372 5.00 18.01 25.64
N LEU A 373 4.66 17.22 24.62
CA LEU A 373 3.27 16.82 24.38
C LEU A 373 2.71 15.95 25.51
N ILE A 374 3.51 15.02 26.06
CA ILE A 374 3.10 14.22 27.24
C ILE A 374 2.86 15.14 28.46
N GLN A 375 3.73 16.11 28.70
CA GLN A 375 3.54 17.08 29.80
C GLN A 375 2.25 17.89 29.62
N GLN A 376 1.95 18.32 28.40
CA GLN A 376 0.69 18.99 28.08
C GLN A 376 -0.51 18.08 28.37
N ILE A 377 -0.48 16.82 27.92
CA ILE A 377 -1.53 15.83 28.18
C ILE A 377 -1.74 15.62 29.69
N GLU A 378 -0.66 15.46 30.46
CA GLU A 378 -0.72 15.27 31.92
C GLU A 378 -1.29 16.50 32.63
N SER A 379 -1.00 17.71 32.14
CA SER A 379 -1.51 18.96 32.72
C SER A 379 -3.01 19.16 32.53
N GLU A 380 -3.62 18.55 31.51
CA GLU A 380 -5.06 18.65 31.24
C GLU A 380 -5.91 17.68 32.10
N GLY A 381 -5.27 16.76 32.82
CA GLY A 381 -5.97 15.77 33.64
C GLY A 381 -6.68 14.70 32.81
N VAL A 382 -8.01 14.65 32.85
CA VAL A 382 -8.79 13.64 32.13
C VAL A 382 -9.08 14.12 30.70
N LEU A 383 -8.39 13.53 29.73
CA LEU A 383 -8.63 13.82 28.32
C LEU A 383 -10.00 13.31 27.85
N THR A 384 -10.68 14.14 27.06
CA THR A 384 -11.85 13.73 26.28
C THR A 384 -11.44 12.76 25.17
N ASN A 385 -12.37 11.95 24.67
CA ASN A 385 -12.09 11.02 23.56
C ASN A 385 -11.56 11.76 22.32
N ASN A 386 -12.05 12.98 22.08
CA ASN A 386 -11.59 13.83 21.00
C ASN A 386 -10.08 14.14 21.12
N LYS A 387 -9.67 14.65 22.29
CA LYS A 387 -8.28 14.98 22.57
C LYS A 387 -7.36 13.76 22.63
N ILE A 388 -7.87 12.60 23.04
CA ILE A 388 -7.13 11.34 22.95
C ILE A 388 -6.79 11.03 21.50
N GLY A 389 -7.73 11.21 20.58
CA GLY A 389 -7.52 11.04 19.14
C GLY A 389 -6.40 11.96 18.63
N THR A 390 -6.54 13.25 18.89
CA THR A 390 -5.57 14.27 18.49
C THR A 390 -4.17 13.99 19.05
N ALA A 391 -4.07 13.78 20.36
CA ALA A 391 -2.81 13.46 21.04
C ALA A 391 -2.15 12.20 20.48
N THR A 392 -2.94 11.19 20.15
CA THR A 392 -2.43 9.93 19.58
C THR A 392 -1.76 10.18 18.22
N ILE A 393 -2.41 10.92 17.33
CA ILE A 393 -1.85 11.22 16.01
C ILE A 393 -0.60 12.10 16.13
N LEU A 394 -0.64 13.15 16.94
CA LEU A 394 0.52 14.03 17.17
C LEU A 394 1.72 13.26 17.78
N LEU A 395 1.48 12.37 18.75
CA LEU A 395 2.54 11.50 19.30
C LEU A 395 3.14 10.59 18.23
N MET A 396 2.31 10.03 17.34
CA MET A 396 2.79 9.19 16.26
C MET A 396 3.62 9.97 15.25
N MET A 397 3.16 11.15 14.81
CA MET A 397 3.92 12.01 13.92
C MET A 397 5.29 12.37 14.53
N LYS A 398 5.32 12.81 15.79
CA LYS A 398 6.57 13.13 16.50
C LYS A 398 7.49 11.91 16.70
N TYR A 399 6.93 10.71 16.82
CA TYR A 399 7.71 9.47 16.91
C TYR A 399 8.37 9.10 15.58
N TYR A 400 7.62 9.22 14.48
CA TYR A 400 8.13 8.97 13.13
C TYR A 400 8.92 10.16 12.55
N LYS A 401 9.02 11.27 13.30
CA LYS A 401 9.69 12.52 12.89
C LYS A 401 9.03 13.16 11.67
N GLU A 402 7.71 13.01 11.58
CA GLU A 402 6.88 13.71 10.59
C GLU A 402 6.55 15.11 11.12
N ASP A 403 6.56 16.07 10.20
CA ASP A 403 6.21 17.45 10.50
C ASP A 403 4.69 17.61 10.63
N GLU A 404 4.20 18.43 11.55
CA GLU A 404 2.75 18.61 11.75
C GLU A 404 2.11 19.24 10.50
N ASP A 405 2.82 20.16 9.84
CA ASP A 405 2.39 20.84 8.60
C ASP A 405 2.29 19.89 7.38
N SER A 406 2.80 18.66 7.53
CA SER A 406 2.63 17.60 6.53
C SER A 406 1.22 17.03 6.48
N LEU A 407 0.39 17.28 7.50
CA LEU A 407 -0.97 16.76 7.60
C LEU A 407 -1.97 17.85 8.04
N PHE A 408 -1.52 18.76 8.90
CA PHE A 408 -2.35 19.76 9.55
C PHE A 408 -2.01 21.17 9.06
N VAL A 409 -3.00 22.05 9.12
CA VAL A 409 -2.82 23.50 8.99
C VAL A 409 -3.51 24.13 10.18
N LEU A 410 -2.77 24.76 11.08
CA LEU A 410 -3.36 25.47 12.22
C LEU A 410 -3.81 26.86 11.77
N ALA A 411 -5.06 27.22 12.08
CA ALA A 411 -5.59 28.54 11.79
C ALA A 411 -6.48 29.05 12.94
N ASP A 412 -6.75 30.35 12.95
CA ASP A 412 -7.58 30.97 13.98
C ASP A 412 -9.01 30.43 13.95
N GLU A 413 -9.66 30.34 15.12
CA GLU A 413 -11.02 29.81 15.25
C GLU A 413 -12.07 30.60 14.44
N THR A 414 -11.82 31.89 14.21
CA THR A 414 -12.69 32.77 13.42
C THR A 414 -12.39 32.76 11.92
N SER A 415 -11.34 32.03 11.49
CA SER A 415 -10.95 31.96 10.09
C SER A 415 -12.12 31.46 9.25
N THR A 416 -12.41 32.18 8.16
CA THR A 416 -13.46 31.82 7.22
C THR A 416 -12.86 31.04 6.05
N ARG A 417 -13.70 30.38 5.26
CA ARG A 417 -13.28 29.79 3.99
C ARG A 417 -12.50 30.78 3.12
N MET A 418 -13.03 31.99 2.94
CA MET A 418 -12.41 33.01 2.09
C MET A 418 -11.04 33.45 2.63
N SER A 419 -10.90 33.65 3.94
CA SER A 419 -9.61 34.05 4.52
C SER A 419 -8.59 32.93 4.43
N LEU A 420 -8.99 31.67 4.64
CA LEU A 420 -8.10 30.52 4.49
C LEU A 420 -7.61 30.37 3.06
N GLU A 421 -8.48 30.47 2.06
CA GLU A 421 -8.11 30.33 0.66
C GLU A 421 -7.27 31.50 0.13
N ALA A 422 -7.38 32.69 0.74
CA ALA A 422 -6.64 33.89 0.33
C ALA A 422 -5.29 34.06 1.07
N GLU A 423 -5.25 33.75 2.37
CA GLU A 423 -4.12 34.08 3.25
C GLU A 423 -3.27 32.85 3.58
N SER A 424 -3.86 31.66 3.58
CA SER A 424 -3.14 30.42 3.84
C SER A 424 -2.68 29.88 2.50
N ASN A 425 -1.36 29.73 2.29
CA ASN A 425 -0.81 29.02 1.13
C ASN A 425 -1.18 27.54 1.23
N LEU A 426 -2.46 27.21 1.02
CA LEU A 426 -3.01 25.88 1.19
C LEU A 426 -2.34 24.94 0.17
N PRO A 427 -1.78 23.81 0.63
CA PRO A 427 -1.15 22.86 -0.28
C PRO A 427 -2.12 22.29 -1.32
N ILE A 428 -1.54 21.81 -2.43
CA ILE A 428 -2.29 21.08 -3.46
C ILE A 428 -2.78 19.74 -2.91
N THR A 429 -1.99 19.12 -2.03
CA THR A 429 -2.36 17.86 -1.38
C THR A 429 -3.36 18.08 -0.25
N PRO A 430 -4.23 17.10 0.04
CA PRO A 430 -5.19 17.26 1.11
C PRO A 430 -4.55 17.57 2.46
N ARG A 431 -5.16 18.52 3.18
CA ARG A 431 -4.77 18.90 4.55
C ARG A 431 -5.98 19.02 5.45
N LEU A 432 -5.77 18.73 6.73
CA LEU A 432 -6.78 19.00 7.75
C LEU A 432 -6.47 20.33 8.43
N ILE A 433 -7.32 21.32 8.18
CA ILE A 433 -7.26 22.61 8.83
C ILE A 433 -7.85 22.46 10.23
N MET A 434 -7.06 22.77 11.25
CA MET A 434 -7.44 22.74 12.65
C MET A 434 -7.66 24.18 13.12
N LEU A 435 -8.90 24.50 13.51
CA LEU A 435 -9.27 25.85 13.91
C LEU A 435 -9.18 25.98 15.44
N GLY A 436 -8.20 26.74 15.91
CA GLY A 436 -7.94 26.96 17.32
C GLY A 436 -6.52 27.45 17.59
N GLN A 437 -6.20 27.70 18.87
CA GLN A 437 -4.88 28.20 19.27
C GLN A 437 -3.77 27.15 19.17
N SER A 438 -4.12 25.87 19.19
CA SER A 438 -3.19 24.75 19.04
C SER A 438 -3.95 23.52 18.52
N PRO A 439 -3.26 22.52 17.96
CA PRO A 439 -3.90 21.27 17.57
C PRO A 439 -4.72 20.62 18.68
N MET A 440 -4.22 20.67 19.93
CA MET A 440 -4.88 20.08 21.11
C MET A 440 -6.12 20.85 21.58
N THR A 441 -6.25 22.13 21.21
CA THR A 441 -7.36 22.99 21.60
C THR A 441 -8.32 23.29 20.44
N ALA A 442 -8.04 22.80 19.24
CA ALA A 442 -8.92 22.96 18.09
C ALA A 442 -10.28 22.28 18.31
N THR A 443 -11.35 23.02 18.03
CA THR A 443 -12.75 22.61 18.23
C THR A 443 -13.52 22.47 16.93
N CYS A 444 -13.00 23.05 15.85
CA CYS A 444 -13.61 23.03 14.53
C CYS A 444 -12.55 22.64 13.50
N TRP A 445 -12.99 21.96 12.44
CA TRP A 445 -12.08 21.45 11.41
C TRP A 445 -12.63 21.69 10.01
N ARG A 446 -11.70 21.79 9.06
CA ARG A 446 -12.00 21.82 7.63
C ARG A 446 -11.00 20.96 6.89
N VAL A 447 -11.38 20.44 5.72
CA VAL A 447 -10.45 19.75 4.83
C VAL A 447 -10.18 20.65 3.64
N SER A 448 -8.92 20.81 3.26
CA SER A 448 -8.53 21.47 2.02
C SER A 448 -7.90 20.50 1.03
N ALA A 449 -7.99 20.82 -0.25
CA ALA A 449 -7.27 20.19 -1.35
C ALA A 449 -7.18 21.19 -2.52
N GLU A 450 -6.14 21.09 -3.35
CA GLU A 450 -5.91 22.00 -4.49
C GLU A 450 -5.99 23.49 -4.11
N GLY A 451 -5.46 23.84 -2.94
CA GLY A 451 -5.46 25.23 -2.45
C GLY A 451 -6.83 25.75 -1.99
N ARG A 452 -7.85 24.89 -1.86
CA ARG A 452 -9.23 25.28 -1.53
C ARG A 452 -9.77 24.52 -0.34
N VAL A 453 -10.71 25.10 0.39
CA VAL A 453 -11.47 24.38 1.41
C VAL A 453 -12.54 23.55 0.72
N ILE A 454 -12.51 22.24 0.89
CA ILE A 454 -13.39 21.30 0.19
C ILE A 454 -14.48 20.73 1.08
N VAL A 455 -14.26 20.66 2.40
CA VAL A 455 -15.27 20.21 3.37
C VAL A 455 -15.17 21.07 4.62
N GLU A 456 -16.31 21.55 5.10
CA GLU A 456 -16.44 22.18 6.42
C GLU A 456 -17.17 21.21 7.35
N LEU A 457 -16.62 20.99 8.54
CA LEU A 457 -17.23 20.13 9.54
C LEU A 457 -18.01 20.97 10.55
N ASP A 458 -19.13 20.42 11.02
CA ASP A 458 -19.96 21.04 12.04
C ASP A 458 -19.26 21.03 13.39
N LYS A 459 -19.66 21.95 14.28
CA LYS A 459 -19.07 22.06 15.63
C LYS A 459 -19.28 20.82 16.50
N GLU A 460 -20.25 19.98 16.13
CA GLU A 460 -20.55 18.72 16.83
C GLU A 460 -19.63 17.57 16.38
N ASN A 461 -18.95 17.72 15.24
CA ASN A 461 -18.02 16.71 14.77
C ASN A 461 -16.81 16.60 15.69
N ILE A 462 -16.22 15.41 15.74
CA ILE A 462 -15.00 15.15 16.49
C ILE A 462 -13.81 14.99 15.53
N PHE A 463 -12.61 15.05 16.06
CA PHE A 463 -11.34 14.85 15.36
C PHE A 463 -11.33 13.56 14.52
N ALA A 464 -12.01 12.50 14.98
CA ALA A 464 -12.14 11.28 14.19
C ALA A 464 -12.95 11.49 12.90
N ASP A 465 -14.03 12.27 12.92
CA ASP A 465 -14.80 12.63 11.72
C ASP A 465 -13.94 13.49 10.77
N ALA A 466 -13.16 14.41 11.36
CA ALA A 466 -12.28 15.31 10.64
C ALA A 466 -11.15 14.57 9.92
N MET A 467 -10.48 13.66 10.63
CA MET A 467 -9.47 12.77 10.06
C MET A 467 -10.06 11.82 9.02
N SER A 468 -11.29 11.33 9.21
CA SER A 468 -11.95 10.47 8.23
C SER A 468 -12.23 11.23 6.95
N SER A 469 -12.73 12.47 7.05
CA SER A 469 -12.95 13.37 5.91
C SER A 469 -11.65 13.68 5.17
N LEU A 470 -10.54 13.87 5.88
CA LEU A 470 -9.22 14.01 5.29
C LEU A 470 -8.79 12.77 4.49
N VAL A 471 -9.03 11.56 5.03
CA VAL A 471 -8.68 10.32 4.30
C VAL A 471 -9.60 10.14 3.10
N HIS A 472 -10.88 10.45 3.22
CA HIS A 472 -11.82 10.35 2.11
C HIS A 472 -11.44 11.26 0.93
N SER A 473 -10.92 12.47 1.19
CA SER A 473 -10.52 13.41 0.13
C SER A 473 -9.25 13.01 -0.64
N MET A 474 -8.58 11.94 -0.24
CA MET A 474 -7.42 11.39 -0.97
C MET A 474 -7.82 10.42 -2.10
N TYR A 475 -9.12 10.14 -2.30
CA TYR A 475 -9.69 9.17 -3.25
C TYR A 475 -10.77 9.80 -4.15
#